data_AF-A0A2A2HKB6-F1
#
_entry.id   AF-A0A2A2HKB6-F1
#
_cell.length_a   1.000
_cell.length_b   1.000
_cell.length_c   1.000
_cell.angle_alpha   90.00
_cell.angle_beta   90.00
_cell.angle_gamma   90.00
#
_symmetry.space_group_name_H-M   'P 1'
#
loop_
_entity.id
_entity.type
_entity.pdbx_description
1 polymer ?
#
loop_
_entity_poly.entity_id
_entity_poly.type
_entity_poly.pdbx_seq_one_letter_code
_entity_poly.pdbx_strand_id
1 'polypeptide(L)'
;MKMILSFLLLMLTLPIAASTLDEIAALEKHKTAVGNDPKQHRIAPKAKHQTFRLSNGRAINITDWQIVHFMKSDCPFCQQFNPVLNSVAEQLNMPVFVYSFDGLGDSTLTTYYR
;
A
#
# COMPACT_ATOMS: atom_id res chain seq x y z
N MET A 1 -56.40 13.63 10.85
CA MET A 1 -55.93 12.31 11.34
C MET A 1 -54.95 11.58 10.40
N LYS A 2 -55.12 11.59 9.07
CA LYS A 2 -54.16 10.95 8.12
C LYS A 2 -52.72 11.53 8.14
N MET A 3 -52.59 12.85 8.33
CA MET A 3 -51.29 13.54 8.45
C MET A 3 -50.47 13.09 9.68
N ILE A 4 -51.15 12.81 10.79
CA ILE A 4 -50.50 12.39 12.05
C ILE A 4 -50.02 10.95 11.93
N LEU A 5 -50.79 10.09 11.26
CA LEU A 5 -50.42 8.70 11.00
C LEU A 5 -49.19 8.60 10.09
N SER A 6 -49.09 9.48 9.08
CA SER A 6 -47.92 9.51 8.18
C SER A 6 -46.64 9.98 8.89
N PHE A 7 -46.76 10.92 9.83
CA PHE A 7 -45.62 11.41 10.61
C PHE A 7 -45.13 10.37 11.63
N LEU A 8 -46.06 9.61 12.22
CA LEU A 8 -45.73 8.50 13.13
C LEU A 8 -45.05 7.33 12.41
N LEU A 9 -45.43 7.06 11.15
CA LEU A 9 -44.84 5.99 10.33
C LEU A 9 -43.40 6.32 9.88
N LEU A 10 -43.09 7.60 9.65
CA LEU A 10 -41.75 8.05 9.22
C LEU A 10 -40.71 7.98 10.36
N MET A 11 -41.15 8.10 11.62
CA MET A 11 -40.27 8.01 12.79
C MET A 11 -39.89 6.57 13.15
N LEU A 12 -40.61 5.57 12.64
CA LEU A 12 -40.36 4.17 12.96
C LEU A 12 -39.22 3.54 12.13
N THR A 13 -38.77 4.21 11.06
CA THR A 13 -37.73 3.67 10.14
C THR A 13 -36.29 4.02 10.55
N LEU A 14 -36.07 4.61 11.73
CA LEU A 14 -34.78 5.22 12.10
C LEU A 14 -33.84 4.50 13.10
N PRO A 15 -34.06 3.28 13.66
CA PRO A 15 -33.09 2.70 14.59
C PRO A 15 -32.27 1.56 13.96
N ILE A 16 -31.47 1.83 12.91
CA ILE A 16 -30.51 0.83 12.37
C ILE A 16 -29.03 1.25 12.59
N ALA A 17 -28.78 2.47 13.07
CA ALA A 17 -27.42 3.04 13.15
C ALA A 17 -26.65 2.75 14.46
N ALA A 18 -27.19 1.96 15.39
CA ALA A 18 -26.58 1.80 16.71
C ALA A 18 -25.44 0.77 16.78
N SER A 19 -25.45 -0.26 15.93
CA SER A 19 -24.46 -1.35 16.00
C SER A 19 -23.18 -1.10 15.20
N THR A 20 -23.22 -0.23 14.19
CA THR A 20 -22.05 0.03 13.33
C THR A 20 -20.96 0.79 14.08
N LEU A 21 -21.33 1.65 15.04
CA LEU A 21 -20.36 2.42 15.83
C LEU A 21 -19.53 1.51 16.76
N ASP A 22 -20.16 0.54 17.42
CA ASP A 22 -19.46 -0.41 18.30
C ASP A 22 -18.55 -1.36 17.51
N GLU A 23 -18.97 -1.76 16.30
CA GLU A 23 -18.13 -2.58 15.41
C GLU A 23 -16.89 -1.82 14.93
N ILE A 24 -17.05 -0.54 14.54
CA ILE A 24 -15.92 0.32 14.17
C ILE A 24 -14.98 0.50 15.38
N ALA A 25 -15.52 0.77 16.56
CA ALA A 25 -14.72 0.91 17.79
C ALA A 25 -13.96 -0.38 18.15
N ALA A 26 -14.57 -1.55 17.95
CA ALA A 26 -13.92 -2.84 18.14
C ALA A 26 -12.78 -3.04 17.13
N LEU A 27 -12.99 -2.72 15.86
CA LEU A 27 -11.96 -2.80 14.81
C LEU A 27 -10.81 -1.82 15.05
N GLU A 28 -11.08 -0.60 15.52
CA GLU A 28 -10.05 0.39 15.86
C GLU A 28 -9.16 -0.06 17.02
N LYS A 29 -9.73 -0.67 18.05
CA LYS A 29 -8.98 -1.23 19.18
C LYS A 29 -8.00 -2.31 18.74
N HIS A 30 -8.36 -3.10 17.73
CA HIS A 30 -7.49 -4.13 17.16
C HIS A 30 -6.41 -3.55 16.23
N LYS A 31 -6.66 -2.39 15.60
CA LYS A 31 -5.66 -1.68 14.77
C LYS A 31 -4.48 -1.17 15.60
N THR A 32 -4.71 -0.71 16.83
CA THR A 32 -3.64 -0.21 17.71
C THR A 32 -2.69 -1.29 18.21
N ALA A 33 -3.09 -2.57 18.20
CA ALA A 33 -2.22 -3.68 18.61
C ALA A 33 -1.20 -4.09 17.53
N VAL A 34 -1.39 -3.68 16.26
CA VAL A 34 -0.61 -4.19 15.12
C VAL A 34 0.37 -3.16 14.53
N GLY A 35 0.36 -1.87 14.88
CA GLY A 35 1.38 -1.00 14.30
C GLY A 35 1.32 0.47 14.60
N ASN A 36 1.55 0.85 15.85
CA ASN A 36 1.98 2.22 16.12
C ASN A 36 2.91 2.29 17.33
N ASP A 37 3.98 1.47 17.31
CA ASP A 37 5.14 1.77 18.13
C ASP A 37 6.03 2.78 17.35
N PRO A 38 6.11 4.06 17.77
CA PRO A 38 7.01 5.02 17.14
C PRO A 38 8.49 4.63 17.28
N LYS A 39 8.83 3.61 18.10
CA LYS A 39 10.17 3.00 18.18
C LYS A 39 10.41 1.88 17.18
N GLN A 40 9.43 1.52 16.36
CA GLN A 40 9.65 0.67 15.18
C GLN A 40 10.23 1.48 14.00
N HIS A 41 10.96 2.58 14.25
CA HIS A 41 12.13 2.88 13.42
C HIS A 41 13.17 1.78 13.70
N ARG A 42 12.89 0.59 13.17
CA ARG A 42 13.84 -0.49 13.02
C ARG A 42 15.04 0.16 12.36
N ILE A 43 16.15 0.26 13.07
CA ILE A 43 17.42 0.75 12.53
C ILE A 43 17.66 -0.05 11.26
N ALA A 44 17.31 0.53 10.12
CA ALA A 44 17.63 -0.05 8.84
C ALA A 44 19.15 -0.14 8.83
N PRO A 45 19.74 -1.28 8.46
CA PRO A 45 21.17 -1.35 8.22
C PRO A 45 21.53 -0.14 7.35
N LYS A 46 22.49 0.70 7.78
CA LYS A 46 22.92 1.87 6.99
C LYS A 46 23.14 1.40 5.57
N ALA A 47 22.25 1.80 4.67
CA ALA A 47 22.31 1.37 3.29
C ALA A 47 23.68 1.77 2.74
N LYS A 48 24.33 0.81 2.07
CA LYS A 48 25.68 1.02 1.54
C LYS A 48 25.62 2.22 0.58
N HIS A 49 26.59 3.14 0.68
CA HIS A 49 26.65 4.27 -0.24
C HIS A 49 26.68 3.75 -1.68
N GLN A 50 25.67 4.08 -2.47
CA GLN A 50 25.47 3.54 -3.80
C GLN A 50 25.40 4.67 -4.80
N THR A 51 26.40 4.71 -5.67
CA THR A 51 26.55 5.75 -6.68
C THR A 51 26.17 5.17 -8.03
N PHE A 52 25.26 5.84 -8.73
CA PHE A 52 24.92 5.52 -10.11
C PHE A 52 25.48 6.57 -11.06
N ARG A 53 26.03 6.14 -12.21
CA ARG A 53 26.58 7.04 -13.22
C ARG A 53 25.61 7.16 -14.38
N LEU A 54 25.11 8.38 -14.59
CA LEU A 54 24.22 8.72 -15.68
C LEU A 54 24.96 8.70 -17.02
N SER A 55 24.20 8.62 -18.12
CA SER A 55 24.73 8.64 -19.49
C SER A 55 25.53 9.90 -19.82
N ASN A 56 25.22 11.03 -19.19
CA ASN A 56 25.97 12.29 -19.29
C ASN A 56 27.25 12.34 -18.44
N GLY A 57 27.65 11.22 -17.82
CA GLY A 57 28.85 11.10 -17.00
C GLY A 57 28.72 11.61 -15.56
N ARG A 58 27.58 12.21 -15.18
CA ARG A 58 27.34 12.64 -13.79
C ARG A 58 27.11 11.45 -12.88
N ALA A 59 27.65 11.52 -11.68
CA ALA A 59 27.41 10.56 -10.62
C ALA A 59 26.33 11.09 -9.67
N ILE A 60 25.37 10.23 -9.29
CA ILE A 60 24.31 10.53 -8.33
C ILE A 60 24.28 9.47 -7.22
N ASN A 61 23.93 9.88 -6.01
CA ASN A 61 23.72 8.95 -4.90
C ASN A 61 22.28 8.42 -4.97
N ILE A 62 22.14 7.09 -5.01
CA ILE A 62 20.87 6.36 -5.07
C ILE A 62 20.61 5.49 -3.84
N THR A 63 21.38 5.66 -2.76
CA THR A 63 21.32 4.83 -1.54
C THR A 63 19.92 4.71 -0.95
N ASP A 64 19.14 5.80 -0.98
CA ASP A 64 17.80 5.85 -0.39
C ASP A 64 16.69 5.84 -1.46
N TRP A 65 17.01 5.42 -2.68
CA TRP A 65 16.06 5.41 -3.80
C TRP A 65 15.29 4.09 -3.83
N GLN A 66 14.09 4.14 -4.39
CA GLN A 66 13.22 2.99 -4.61
C GLN A 66 12.53 3.09 -5.97
N ILE A 67 12.25 1.95 -6.59
CA ILE A 67 11.45 1.86 -7.80
C ILE A 67 10.00 1.65 -7.40
N VAL A 68 9.09 2.49 -7.90
CA VAL A 68 7.65 2.27 -7.74
C VAL A 68 7.09 1.75 -9.07
N HIS A 69 6.55 0.53 -9.05
CA HIS A 69 5.97 -0.11 -10.22
C HIS A 69 4.44 -0.11 -10.11
N PHE A 70 3.79 0.66 -10.99
CA PHE A 70 2.33 0.68 -11.10
C PHE A 70 1.86 -0.35 -12.13
N MET A 71 0.97 -1.23 -11.71
CA MET A 71 0.48 -2.30 -12.59
C MET A 71 -0.95 -2.73 -12.26
N LYS A 72 -1.46 -3.67 -13.04
CA LYS A 72 -2.69 -4.41 -12.80
C LYS A 72 -2.38 -5.88 -13.03
N SER A 73 -2.91 -6.80 -12.25
CA SER A 73 -2.47 -8.20 -12.27
C SER A 73 -2.77 -8.90 -13.61
N ASP A 74 -3.82 -8.46 -14.32
CA ASP A 74 -4.22 -9.01 -15.62
C ASP A 74 -3.56 -8.31 -16.82
N CYS A 75 -2.62 -7.40 -16.59
CA CYS A 75 -1.88 -6.69 -17.63
C CYS A 75 -0.77 -7.60 -18.21
N PRO A 76 -0.88 -8.07 -19.47
CA PRO A 76 0.11 -8.98 -20.05
C PRO A 76 1.47 -8.32 -20.23
N PHE A 77 1.51 -7.02 -20.56
CA PHE A 77 2.77 -6.28 -20.72
C PHE A 77 3.49 -6.07 -19.39
N CYS A 78 2.75 -5.90 -18.30
CA CYS A 78 3.29 -5.72 -16.97
C CYS A 78 4.00 -7.02 -16.53
N GLN A 79 3.34 -8.18 -16.71
CA GLN A 79 3.94 -9.49 -16.44
C GLN A 79 5.20 -9.76 -17.27
N GLN A 80 5.20 -9.38 -18.55
CA GLN A 80 6.38 -9.53 -19.42
C GLN A 80 7.54 -8.62 -19.02
N PHE A 81 7.26 -7.48 -18.39
CA PHE A 81 8.27 -6.53 -17.95
C PHE A 81 8.91 -6.89 -16.61
N ASN A 82 8.20 -7.61 -15.74
CA ASN A 82 8.68 -7.99 -14.40
C ASN A 82 10.08 -8.62 -14.37
N PRO A 83 10.47 -9.55 -15.27
CA PRO A 83 11.81 -10.13 -15.24
C PRO A 83 12.91 -9.09 -15.50
N VAL A 84 12.64 -8.11 -16.37
CA VAL A 84 13.57 -7.01 -16.66
C VAL A 84 13.68 -6.10 -15.45
N LEU A 85 12.54 -5.74 -14.84
CA LEU A 85 12.50 -4.92 -13.63
C LEU A 85 13.28 -5.56 -12.48
N ASN A 86 13.06 -6.86 -12.22
CA ASN A 86 13.74 -7.61 -11.17
C ASN A 86 15.26 -7.61 -11.38
N SER A 87 15.72 -7.89 -12.60
CA SER A 87 17.14 -7.89 -12.94
C SER A 87 17.80 -6.52 -12.71
N VAL A 88 17.13 -5.44 -13.14
CA VAL A 88 17.62 -4.07 -12.92
C VAL A 88 17.64 -3.71 -11.43
N ALA A 89 16.59 -4.07 -10.69
CA ALA A 89 16.51 -3.82 -9.26
C ALA A 89 17.61 -4.55 -8.47
N GLU A 90 17.89 -5.81 -8.82
CA GLU A 90 18.99 -6.59 -8.23
C GLU A 90 20.35 -5.98 -8.56
N GLN A 91 20.59 -5.64 -9.83
CA GLN A 91 21.85 -5.02 -10.25
C GLN A 91 22.10 -3.69 -9.53
N LEU A 92 21.04 -2.91 -9.32
CA LEU A 92 21.10 -1.62 -8.63
C LEU A 92 20.89 -1.77 -7.12
N ASN A 93 20.71 -2.97 -6.57
CA ASN A 93 20.36 -3.20 -5.17
C ASN A 93 19.27 -2.22 -4.66
N MET A 94 18.27 -1.97 -5.51
CA MET A 94 17.22 -0.97 -5.27
C MET A 94 15.91 -1.68 -4.90
N PRO A 95 15.23 -1.25 -3.81
CA PRO A 95 13.92 -1.77 -3.48
C PRO A 95 12.88 -1.49 -4.57
N VAL A 96 11.97 -2.46 -4.79
CA VAL A 96 10.80 -2.29 -5.66
C VAL A 96 9.54 -2.32 -4.81
N PHE A 97 8.73 -1.27 -4.93
CA PHE A 97 7.40 -1.18 -4.37
C PHE A 97 6.36 -1.31 -5.48
N VAL A 98 5.47 -2.29 -5.37
CA VAL A 98 4.47 -2.59 -6.39
C VAL A 98 3.13 -2.04 -5.96
N TYR A 99 2.56 -1.16 -6.77
CA TYR A 99 1.20 -0.66 -6.58
C TYR A 99 0.29 -1.25 -7.65
N SER A 100 -0.56 -2.20 -7.23
CA SER A 100 -1.55 -2.81 -8.12
C SER A 100 -2.89 -2.10 -8.03
N PHE A 101 -3.43 -1.66 -9.16
CA PHE A 101 -4.73 -0.96 -9.19
C PHE A 101 -5.93 -1.83 -8.81
N ASP A 102 -5.80 -3.15 -8.95
CA ASP A 102 -6.81 -4.14 -8.56
C ASP A 102 -6.57 -4.76 -7.17
N GLY A 103 -5.49 -4.37 -6.49
CA GLY A 103 -5.13 -4.90 -5.18
C GLY A 103 -4.65 -6.35 -5.16
N LEU A 104 -4.53 -7.01 -6.32
CA LEU A 104 -4.09 -8.41 -6.40
C LEU A 104 -2.57 -8.55 -6.38
N GLY A 105 -1.84 -7.49 -6.75
CA GLY A 105 -0.38 -7.51 -6.79
C GLY A 105 0.16 -8.40 -7.91
N ASP A 106 1.45 -8.76 -7.78
CA ASP A 106 2.09 -9.74 -8.66
C ASP A 106 2.92 -10.74 -7.85
N SER A 107 2.66 -12.03 -8.07
CA SER A 107 3.35 -13.13 -7.40
C SER A 107 4.72 -13.45 -8.01
N THR A 108 5.05 -12.90 -9.18
CA THR A 108 6.31 -13.12 -9.89
C THR A 108 7.41 -12.13 -9.50
N LEU A 109 7.07 -11.06 -8.78
CA LEU A 109 8.03 -10.09 -8.27
C LEU A 109 8.58 -10.60 -6.92
N THR A 110 9.81 -11.11 -6.93
CA THR A 110 10.44 -11.71 -5.74
C THR A 110 11.15 -10.67 -4.86
N THR A 111 11.53 -9.52 -5.44
CA THR A 111 12.38 -8.51 -4.80
C THR A 111 11.54 -7.43 -4.12
N TYR A 112 10.94 -7.79 -2.98
CA TYR A 112 10.35 -6.83 -2.05
C TYR A 112 11.38 -6.47 -0.98
N TYR A 113 12.16 -5.41 -1.18
CA TYR A 113 12.93 -4.83 -0.08
C TYR A 113 12.01 -3.89 0.71
N ARG A 114 11.38 -4.52 1.70
CA ARG A 114 10.71 -4.01 2.92
C ARG A 114 10.00 -2.66 2.85
#